data_AF-A0A1F7K9F6-F1
#
_entry.id   AF-A0A1F7K9F6-F1
#
_cell.length_a   1.000
_cell.length_b   1.000
_cell.length_c   1.000
_cell.angle_alpha   90.00
_cell.angle_beta   90.00
_cell.angle_gamma   90.00
#
_symmetry.space_group_name_H-M   'P 1'
#
loop_
_entity.id
_entity.type
_entity.pdbx_description
1 polymer ?
#
loop_
_entity_poly.entity_id
_entity_poly.type
_entity_poly.pdbx_seq_one_letter_code
_entity_poly.pdbx_strand_id
1 'polypeptide(L)'
;MDIRLPDITKLTWPLNVALIGSIFSIFALIFNPQFIYYGFITFLYGILCHLVDVSYNFWLKKEKWNPSFVFISQFVLSVLWVFVVLYTYDKIPTIFNWEFEFFSIFSWQELLIGALLGWVLSFLSVWTIDKLKEPNLIFEIGSIADKHPTYKWKFVHIRVKNCKKLPKINPFTPSPAFECKAIIKIEDKVFIGRWTSKEQPIGNNPGDIVNKAFVHPRETIHPFTSDHESVEVVIGLKYEGEDNFYRFNNENYLYEQNGYKNKEWEFPKGTYDGEIEISTLGQIYKQPFKVMNKSNKRDDFWLELVDYSN
;
A
#
# COMPACT_ATOMS: atom_id res chain seq x y z
N MET A 1 -10.93 -0.61 -16.08
CA MET A 1 -9.85 -1.32 -15.35
C MET A 1 -8.62 -0.45 -15.45
N ASP A 2 -8.32 0.36 -14.43
CA ASP A 2 -7.11 1.19 -14.44
C ASP A 2 -5.90 0.28 -14.23
N ILE A 3 -5.10 0.08 -15.27
CA ILE A 3 -3.84 -0.66 -15.20
C ILE A 3 -2.86 0.23 -14.42
N ARG A 4 -2.77 0.03 -13.10
CA ARG A 4 -1.76 0.68 -12.28
C ARG A 4 -0.43 -0.05 -12.43
N LEU A 5 0.59 0.70 -12.81
CA LEU A 5 1.96 0.19 -12.89
C LEU A 5 2.44 -0.21 -11.48
N PRO A 6 3.12 -1.37 -11.34
CA PRO A 6 3.68 -1.83 -10.08
C PRO A 6 4.73 -0.84 -9.55
N ASP A 7 5.15 -0.97 -8.30
CA ASP A 7 6.16 -0.07 -7.73
C ASP A 7 7.56 -0.40 -8.27
N ILE A 8 7.91 0.31 -9.35
CA ILE A 8 9.11 0.10 -10.16
C ILE A 8 10.37 0.48 -9.39
N THR A 9 10.26 1.28 -8.33
CA THR A 9 11.41 1.63 -7.47
C THR A 9 11.97 0.42 -6.71
N LYS A 10 11.20 -0.67 -6.60
CA LYS A 10 11.65 -1.95 -6.05
C LYS A 10 12.49 -2.78 -7.04
N LEU A 11 12.59 -2.37 -8.30
CA LEU A 11 13.61 -2.87 -9.23
C LEU A 11 14.97 -2.27 -8.86
N THR A 12 15.50 -2.61 -7.69
CA THR A 12 16.92 -2.39 -7.32
C THR A 12 17.85 -3.36 -8.06
N TRP A 13 17.27 -4.23 -8.88
CA TRP A 13 17.96 -5.22 -9.70
C TRP A 13 19.07 -4.64 -10.59
N PRO A 14 18.98 -3.45 -11.22
CA PRO A 14 20.06 -2.93 -12.06
C PRO A 14 21.39 -2.78 -11.31
N LEU A 15 21.38 -2.39 -10.04
CA LEU A 15 22.59 -2.30 -9.21
C LEU A 15 23.11 -3.70 -8.84
N ASN A 16 22.22 -4.63 -8.50
CA ASN A 16 22.60 -6.01 -8.19
C ASN A 16 23.15 -6.75 -9.42
N VAL A 17 22.57 -6.52 -10.61
CA VAL A 17 23.07 -7.02 -11.90
C VAL A 17 24.41 -6.41 -12.24
N ALA A 18 24.57 -5.10 -12.00
CA ALA A 18 25.85 -4.44 -12.21
C ALA A 18 26.94 -4.98 -11.29
N LEU A 19 26.63 -5.24 -10.03
CA LEU A 19 27.55 -5.86 -9.07
C LEU A 19 27.89 -7.30 -9.47
N ILE A 20 26.89 -8.13 -9.78
CA ILE A 20 27.10 -9.52 -10.22
C ILE A 20 27.88 -9.56 -11.54
N GLY A 21 27.55 -8.70 -12.50
CA GLY A 21 28.25 -8.57 -13.79
C GLY A 21 29.69 -8.08 -13.62
N SER A 22 29.95 -7.17 -12.68
CA SER A 22 31.30 -6.72 -12.33
C SER A 22 32.13 -7.84 -11.70
N ILE A 23 31.55 -8.54 -10.71
CA ILE A 23 32.20 -9.67 -10.02
C ILE A 23 32.49 -10.79 -11.02
N PHE A 24 31.52 -11.17 -11.85
CA PHE A 24 31.70 -12.16 -12.92
C PHE A 24 32.83 -11.76 -13.86
N SER A 25 32.94 -10.49 -14.22
CA SER A 25 33.98 -10.00 -15.13
C SER A 25 35.37 -10.02 -14.50
N ILE A 26 35.48 -9.77 -13.19
CA ILE A 26 36.73 -9.91 -12.43
C ILE A 26 37.19 -11.39 -12.42
N PHE A 27 36.28 -12.34 -12.29
CA PHE A 27 36.63 -13.76 -12.40
C PHE A 27 36.90 -14.20 -13.84
N ALA A 28 36.19 -13.63 -14.81
CA ALA A 28 36.39 -13.90 -16.23
C ALA A 28 37.72 -13.35 -16.76
N LEU A 29 38.34 -12.37 -16.09
CA LEU A 29 39.70 -11.89 -16.37
C LEU A 29 40.76 -13.00 -16.33
N ILE A 30 40.54 -14.03 -15.50
CA ILE A 30 41.44 -15.20 -15.41
C ILE A 30 41.49 -15.93 -16.76
N PHE A 31 40.40 -15.89 -17.51
CA PHE A 31 40.25 -16.59 -18.79
C PHE A 31 40.46 -15.67 -19.99
N ASN A 32 40.03 -14.40 -19.91
CA ASN A 32 40.26 -13.42 -20.97
C ASN A 32 40.22 -11.97 -20.45
N PRO A 33 41.28 -11.17 -20.70
CA PRO A 33 41.38 -9.80 -20.21
C PRO A 33 40.34 -8.84 -20.79
N GLN A 34 39.72 -9.15 -21.93
CA GLN A 34 38.72 -8.32 -22.59
C GLN A 34 37.37 -8.32 -21.85
N PHE A 35 37.11 -9.30 -20.97
CA PHE A 35 35.90 -9.31 -20.13
C PHE A 35 35.85 -8.15 -19.14
N ILE A 36 36.98 -7.47 -18.87
CA ILE A 36 36.98 -6.28 -18.01
C ILE A 36 36.10 -5.16 -18.57
N TYR A 37 36.06 -5.01 -19.90
CA TYR A 37 35.25 -3.99 -20.56
C TYR A 37 33.76 -4.31 -20.43
N TYR A 38 33.38 -5.58 -20.56
CA TYR A 38 32.01 -6.04 -20.31
C TYR A 38 31.58 -5.74 -18.87
N GLY A 39 32.40 -6.07 -17.89
CA GLY A 39 32.13 -5.79 -16.48
C GLY A 39 32.00 -4.32 -16.18
N PHE A 40 32.93 -3.51 -16.70
CA PHE A 40 32.93 -2.07 -16.50
C PHE A 40 31.73 -1.37 -17.16
N ILE A 41 31.37 -1.76 -18.39
CA ILE A 41 30.17 -1.24 -19.08
C ILE A 41 28.90 -1.62 -18.31
N THR A 42 28.83 -2.85 -17.81
CA THR A 42 27.68 -3.34 -17.03
C THR A 42 27.61 -2.67 -15.65
N PHE A 43 28.75 -2.35 -15.05
CA PHE A 43 28.86 -1.55 -13.84
C PHE A 43 28.31 -0.13 -14.04
N LEU A 44 28.78 0.55 -15.09
CA LEU A 44 28.33 1.89 -15.46
C LEU A 44 26.82 1.93 -15.72
N TYR A 45 26.29 0.92 -16.41
CA TYR A 45 24.84 0.77 -16.59
C TYR A 45 24.08 0.74 -15.26
N GLY A 46 24.53 -0.04 -14.27
CA GLY A 46 23.89 -0.07 -12.95
C GLY A 46 23.93 1.26 -12.22
N ILE A 47 25.06 1.97 -12.29
CA ILE A 47 25.18 3.33 -11.73
C ILE A 47 24.19 4.27 -12.41
N LEU A 48 24.10 4.25 -13.74
CA LEU A 48 23.19 5.12 -14.49
C LEU A 48 21.73 4.86 -14.15
N CYS A 49 21.32 3.58 -14.05
CA CYS A 49 19.97 3.22 -13.60
C CYS A 49 19.69 3.74 -12.19
N HIS A 50 20.63 3.58 -11.26
CA HIS A 50 20.47 4.11 -9.90
C HIS A 50 20.43 5.64 -9.85
N LEU A 51 21.19 6.33 -10.71
CA LEU A 51 21.15 7.79 -10.82
C LEU A 51 19.81 8.27 -11.36
N VAL A 52 19.19 7.55 -12.29
CA VAL A 52 17.82 7.85 -12.75
C VAL A 52 16.84 7.76 -11.58
N ASP A 53 16.91 6.70 -10.77
CA ASP A 53 16.03 6.50 -9.62
C ASP A 53 16.22 7.60 -8.55
N VAL A 54 17.47 7.94 -8.21
CA VAL A 54 17.78 9.00 -7.24
C VAL A 54 17.35 10.36 -7.77
N SER A 55 17.65 10.68 -9.03
CA SER A 55 17.31 11.96 -9.64
C SER A 55 15.80 12.14 -9.70
N TYR A 56 15.07 11.08 -10.04
CA TYR A 56 13.61 11.09 -10.06
C TYR A 56 13.03 11.32 -8.66
N ASN A 57 13.51 10.60 -7.65
CA ASN A 57 13.06 10.76 -6.27
C ASN A 57 13.44 12.10 -5.63
N PHE A 58 14.57 12.69 -6.03
CA PHE A 58 15.05 13.96 -5.49
C PHE A 58 14.40 15.17 -6.16
N TRP A 59 14.27 15.17 -7.50
CA TRP A 59 13.82 16.35 -8.26
C TRP A 59 12.31 16.39 -8.51
N LEU A 60 11.63 15.24 -8.68
CA LEU A 60 10.25 15.19 -9.14
C LEU A 60 9.22 14.90 -8.03
N LYS A 61 9.66 14.87 -6.77
CA LYS A 61 8.82 14.58 -5.60
C LYS A 61 7.73 15.64 -5.32
N LYS A 62 7.65 16.73 -6.09
CA LYS A 62 6.83 17.88 -5.74
C LYS A 62 5.35 17.83 -6.15
N GLU A 63 4.89 16.96 -7.07
CA GLU A 63 3.44 17.00 -7.37
C GLU A 63 2.79 15.73 -7.91
N LYS A 64 3.44 14.87 -8.71
CA LYS A 64 2.85 13.59 -9.17
C LYS A 64 3.91 12.53 -9.43
N TRP A 65 3.89 11.46 -8.64
CA TRP A 65 4.69 10.27 -8.91
C TRP A 65 4.16 9.57 -10.18
N ASN A 66 4.90 9.68 -11.30
CA ASN A 66 4.68 8.95 -12.54
C ASN A 66 5.69 7.78 -12.70
N PRO A 67 5.37 6.57 -12.21
CA PRO A 67 6.26 5.40 -12.29
C PRO A 67 6.63 5.03 -13.74
N SER A 68 5.82 5.40 -14.72
CA SER A 68 6.08 5.13 -16.15
C SER A 68 7.37 5.79 -16.65
N PHE A 69 7.73 6.97 -16.12
CA PHE A 69 8.94 7.67 -16.55
C PHE A 69 10.22 6.92 -16.16
N VAL A 70 10.28 6.44 -14.91
CA VAL A 70 11.41 5.64 -14.40
C VAL A 70 11.53 4.36 -15.20
N PHE A 71 10.41 3.68 -15.45
CA PHE A 71 10.39 2.45 -16.24
C PHE A 71 10.90 2.61 -17.66
N ILE A 72 10.40 3.64 -18.37
CA ILE A 72 10.81 3.92 -19.75
C ILE A 72 12.28 4.30 -19.78
N SER A 73 12.74 5.11 -18.83
CA SER A 73 14.15 5.52 -18.73
C SER A 73 15.07 4.33 -18.49
N GLN A 74 14.70 3.42 -17.57
CA GLN A 74 15.45 2.19 -17.32
C GLN A 74 15.44 1.26 -18.54
N PHE A 75 14.32 1.12 -19.25
CA PHE A 75 14.24 0.34 -20.50
C PHE A 75 15.19 0.89 -21.57
N VAL A 76 15.18 2.21 -21.79
CA VAL A 76 16.09 2.87 -22.75
C VAL A 76 17.54 2.63 -22.35
N LEU A 77 17.88 2.74 -21.06
CA LEU A 77 19.22 2.42 -20.57
C LEU A 77 19.59 0.94 -20.78
N SER A 78 18.66 0.01 -20.59
CA SER A 78 18.90 -1.41 -20.85
C SER A 78 19.19 -1.67 -22.32
N VAL A 79 18.42 -1.06 -23.23
CA VAL A 79 18.64 -1.17 -24.69
C VAL A 79 20.00 -0.57 -25.08
N LEU A 80 20.33 0.61 -24.55
CA LEU A 80 21.62 1.26 -24.78
C LEU A 80 22.78 0.42 -24.24
N TRP A 81 22.66 -0.17 -23.05
CA TRP A 81 23.66 -1.06 -22.47
C TRP A 81 23.94 -2.27 -23.38
N VAL A 82 22.88 -2.96 -23.83
CA VAL A 82 23.03 -4.08 -24.78
C VAL A 82 23.75 -3.61 -26.04
N PHE A 83 23.37 -2.47 -26.61
CA PHE A 83 24.01 -1.94 -27.81
C PHE A 83 25.50 -1.61 -27.60
N VAL A 84 25.86 -0.99 -26.47
CA VAL A 84 27.26 -0.64 -26.14
C VAL A 84 28.10 -1.89 -25.90
N VAL A 85 27.57 -2.89 -25.19
CA VAL A 85 28.25 -4.18 -25.01
C VAL A 85 28.53 -4.84 -26.35
N LEU A 86 27.52 -4.90 -27.24
CA LEU A 86 27.65 -5.51 -28.56
C LEU A 86 28.62 -4.75 -29.48
N TYR A 87 28.54 -3.41 -29.51
CA TYR A 87 29.47 -2.58 -30.28
C TYR A 87 30.93 -2.77 -29.83
N THR A 88 31.12 -2.82 -28.51
CA THR A 88 32.43 -3.05 -27.91
C THR A 88 32.96 -4.44 -28.27
N TYR A 89 32.09 -5.46 -28.30
CA TYR A 89 32.43 -6.81 -28.74
C TYR A 89 32.79 -6.90 -30.23
N ASP A 90 32.16 -6.15 -31.13
CA ASP A 90 32.47 -6.19 -32.58
C ASP A 90 33.79 -5.46 -32.91
N LYS A 91 34.19 -4.47 -32.10
CA LYS A 91 35.40 -3.67 -32.34
C LYS A 91 36.66 -4.19 -31.65
N ILE A 92 36.53 -4.83 -30.49
CA ILE A 92 37.66 -5.40 -29.75
C ILE A 92 38.39 -6.61 -30.41
N PRO A 93 37.79 -7.46 -31.29
CA PRO A 93 38.47 -8.61 -31.89
C PRO A 93 39.57 -8.17 -32.87
N THR A 94 39.52 -6.92 -33.36
CA THR A 94 40.50 -6.41 -34.33
C THR A 94 41.86 -6.04 -33.74
N ILE A 95 42.03 -6.06 -32.40
CA ILE A 95 43.28 -5.64 -31.75
C ILE A 95 44.13 -6.83 -31.26
N PHE A 96 43.54 -8.02 -31.02
CA PHE A 96 44.28 -9.21 -30.60
C PHE A 96 43.66 -10.49 -31.21
N ASN A 97 44.44 -11.19 -32.05
CA ASN A 97 44.08 -12.46 -32.70
C ASN A 97 43.95 -13.61 -31.69
N TRP A 98 42.83 -13.70 -30.99
CA TRP A 98 42.47 -14.89 -30.19
C TRP A 98 41.03 -15.29 -30.50
N GLU A 99 40.87 -16.42 -31.20
CA GLU A 99 39.57 -17.04 -31.45
C GLU A 99 39.01 -17.59 -30.14
N PHE A 100 37.82 -17.14 -29.76
CA PHE A 100 37.13 -17.57 -28.54
C PHE A 100 35.85 -18.35 -28.90
N GLU A 101 35.80 -19.64 -28.57
CA GLU A 101 34.66 -20.53 -28.86
C GLU A 101 33.44 -20.31 -27.94
N PHE A 102 33.58 -19.67 -26.77
CA PHE A 102 32.48 -19.58 -25.79
C PHE A 102 31.30 -18.67 -26.22
N PHE A 103 31.55 -17.64 -27.02
CA PHE A 103 30.51 -16.77 -27.61
C PHE A 103 30.16 -17.14 -29.07
N SER A 104 30.85 -18.11 -29.67
CA SER A 104 30.43 -18.70 -30.95
C SER A 104 29.10 -19.47 -30.86
N ILE A 105 28.64 -19.70 -29.62
CA ILE A 105 27.45 -20.49 -29.30
C ILE A 105 26.16 -19.66 -29.43
N PHE A 106 26.21 -18.33 -29.25
CA PHE A 106 25.01 -17.50 -29.26
C PHE A 106 25.07 -16.33 -30.25
N SER A 107 24.02 -16.19 -31.07
CA SER A 107 23.90 -15.10 -32.05
C SER A 107 23.52 -13.75 -31.40
N TRP A 108 23.75 -12.63 -32.12
CA TRP A 108 23.36 -11.28 -31.66
C TRP A 108 21.85 -11.18 -31.35
N GLN A 109 21.05 -11.94 -32.09
CA GLN A 109 19.60 -12.02 -31.93
C GLN A 109 19.26 -12.70 -30.60
N GLU A 110 19.97 -13.76 -30.25
CA GLU A 110 19.75 -14.51 -29.01
C GLU A 110 20.11 -13.69 -27.77
N LEU A 111 21.18 -12.89 -27.82
CA LEU A 111 21.53 -11.98 -26.73
C LEU A 111 20.49 -10.88 -26.53
N LEU A 112 20.00 -10.28 -27.62
CA LEU A 112 18.94 -9.26 -27.57
C LEU A 112 17.61 -9.85 -27.07
N ILE A 113 17.24 -11.03 -27.56
CA ILE A 113 16.05 -11.76 -27.10
C ILE A 113 16.19 -12.11 -25.62
N GLY A 114 17.35 -12.58 -25.17
CA GLY A 114 17.61 -12.88 -23.76
C GLY A 114 17.47 -11.65 -22.86
N ALA A 115 17.98 -10.50 -23.28
CA ALA A 115 17.84 -9.24 -22.55
C ALA A 115 16.38 -8.77 -22.47
N LEU A 116 15.64 -8.83 -23.59
CA LEU A 116 14.22 -8.46 -23.65
C LEU A 116 13.37 -9.40 -22.77
N LEU A 117 13.61 -10.72 -22.86
CA LEU A 117 12.94 -11.71 -22.02
C LEU A 117 13.24 -11.46 -20.53
N GLY A 118 14.51 -11.22 -20.17
CA GLY A 118 14.89 -10.89 -18.80
C GLY A 118 14.18 -9.64 -18.27
N TRP A 119 14.04 -8.61 -19.10
CA TRP A 119 13.32 -7.38 -18.74
C TRP A 119 11.82 -7.61 -18.56
N VAL A 120 11.17 -8.30 -19.50
CA VAL A 120 9.74 -8.65 -19.40
C VAL A 120 9.46 -9.53 -18.19
N LEU A 121 10.27 -10.56 -17.96
CA LEU A 121 10.14 -11.45 -16.81
C LEU A 121 10.37 -10.71 -15.48
N SER A 122 11.28 -9.74 -15.45
CA SER A 122 11.50 -8.88 -14.28
C SER A 122 10.27 -8.02 -13.98
N PHE A 123 9.69 -7.38 -14.99
CA PHE A 123 8.44 -6.64 -14.83
C PHE A 123 7.30 -7.53 -14.34
N LEU A 124 7.10 -8.70 -14.97
CA LEU A 124 6.07 -9.65 -14.57
C LEU A 124 6.28 -10.16 -13.15
N SER A 125 7.52 -10.40 -12.73
CA SER A 125 7.81 -10.86 -11.37
C SER A 125 7.46 -9.80 -10.33
N VAL A 126 7.82 -8.53 -10.54
CA VAL A 126 7.47 -7.43 -9.64
C VAL A 126 5.96 -7.21 -9.61
N TRP A 127 5.31 -7.19 -10.78
CA TRP A 127 3.86 -7.07 -10.86
C TRP A 127 3.15 -8.21 -10.10
N THR A 128 3.63 -9.44 -10.29
CA THR A 128 3.11 -10.62 -9.59
C THR A 128 3.34 -10.50 -8.09
N ILE A 129 4.54 -10.09 -7.65
CA ILE A 129 4.87 -9.92 -6.22
C ILE A 129 4.00 -8.83 -5.59
N ASP A 130 3.83 -7.68 -6.24
CA ASP A 130 2.99 -6.60 -5.73
C ASP A 130 1.53 -7.08 -5.63
N LYS A 131 0.98 -7.73 -6.66
CA LYS A 131 -0.36 -8.35 -6.60
C LYS A 131 -0.48 -9.40 -5.49
N LEU A 132 0.55 -10.24 -5.31
CA LEU A 132 0.61 -11.24 -4.25
C LEU A 132 0.83 -10.64 -2.86
N LYS A 133 1.27 -9.39 -2.74
CA LYS A 133 1.47 -8.68 -1.46
C LYS A 133 0.39 -7.67 -1.09
N GLU A 134 -0.40 -7.19 -2.06
CA GLU A 134 -1.51 -6.24 -1.87
C GLU A 134 -2.44 -6.65 -0.69
N PRO A 135 -2.77 -5.75 0.25
CA PRO A 135 -3.66 -6.10 1.35
C PRO A 135 -5.06 -6.47 0.85
N ASN A 136 -5.80 -7.25 1.63
CA ASN A 136 -7.18 -7.59 1.32
C ASN A 136 -8.06 -7.29 2.54
N LEU A 137 -8.68 -6.12 2.55
CA LEU A 137 -9.51 -5.69 3.66
C LEU A 137 -10.91 -6.29 3.57
N ILE A 138 -11.31 -6.99 4.63
CA ILE A 138 -12.66 -7.51 4.84
C ILE A 138 -13.28 -6.74 6.00
N PHE A 139 -14.56 -6.43 5.85
CA PHE A 139 -15.34 -5.71 6.84
C PHE A 139 -16.30 -6.66 7.53
N GLU A 140 -16.41 -6.52 8.85
CA GLU A 140 -17.33 -7.28 9.69
C GLU A 140 -18.03 -6.34 10.67
N ILE A 141 -19.16 -6.77 11.22
CA ILE A 141 -19.77 -6.07 12.36
C ILE A 141 -18.79 -6.17 13.54
N GLY A 142 -18.43 -5.00 14.09
CA GLY A 142 -17.48 -4.91 15.18
C GLY A 142 -18.07 -5.29 16.53
N SER A 143 -17.25 -5.17 17.56
CA SER A 143 -17.72 -5.34 18.93
C SER A 143 -18.76 -4.27 19.22
N ILE A 144 -19.85 -4.70 19.85
CA ILE A 144 -20.74 -3.75 20.51
C ILE A 144 -20.13 -3.57 21.90
N ALA A 145 -19.76 -2.33 22.24
CA ALA A 145 -19.21 -2.00 23.55
C ALA A 145 -20.33 -2.04 24.62
N ASP A 146 -20.95 -3.21 24.82
CA ASP A 146 -22.02 -3.48 25.79
C ASP A 146 -21.47 -3.91 27.17
N LYS A 147 -20.15 -3.97 27.35
CA LYS A 147 -19.51 -4.72 28.45
C LYS A 147 -19.75 -4.18 29.87
N HIS A 148 -20.50 -3.10 30.05
CA HIS A 148 -20.93 -2.68 31.38
C HIS A 148 -22.44 -2.31 31.39
N PRO A 149 -23.28 -3.03 32.16
CA PRO A 149 -24.71 -2.74 32.33
C PRO A 149 -25.03 -1.33 32.84
N THR A 150 -24.03 -0.63 33.37
CA THR A 150 -24.14 0.70 33.97
C THR A 150 -24.03 1.85 32.98
N TYR A 151 -23.54 1.60 31.77
CA TYR A 151 -23.37 2.66 30.76
C TYR A 151 -24.71 2.96 30.08
N LYS A 152 -25.20 4.20 30.19
CA LYS A 152 -26.45 4.67 29.54
C LYS A 152 -26.29 4.94 28.03
N TRP A 153 -25.35 4.27 27.38
CA TRP A 153 -24.94 4.57 26.02
C TRP A 153 -24.36 3.31 25.35
N LYS A 154 -24.40 3.27 24.02
CA LYS A 154 -23.98 2.16 23.17
C LYS A 154 -23.24 2.69 21.95
N PHE A 155 -22.06 2.12 21.68
CA PHE A 155 -21.34 2.34 20.44
C PHE A 155 -21.58 1.20 19.46
N VAL A 156 -21.61 1.54 18.19
CA VAL A 156 -21.61 0.57 17.09
C VAL A 156 -20.36 0.76 16.24
N HIS A 157 -19.77 -0.37 15.85
CA HIS A 157 -18.46 -0.42 15.25
C HIS A 157 -18.48 -1.26 13.98
N ILE A 158 -17.63 -0.89 13.03
CA ILE A 158 -17.25 -1.77 11.91
C ILE A 158 -15.83 -2.25 12.18
N ARG A 159 -15.66 -3.57 12.19
CA ARG A 159 -14.37 -4.23 12.31
C ARG A 159 -13.77 -4.41 10.93
N VAL A 160 -12.49 -4.09 10.81
CA VAL A 160 -11.71 -4.23 9.58
C VAL A 160 -10.60 -5.24 9.83
N LYS A 161 -10.49 -6.23 8.94
CA LYS A 161 -9.48 -7.28 8.97
C LYS A 161 -8.71 -7.30 7.66
N ASN A 162 -7.41 -7.54 7.72
CA ASN A 162 -6.62 -7.81 6.52
C ASN A 162 -6.55 -9.33 6.30
N CYS A 163 -7.56 -9.87 5.61
CA CYS A 163 -7.73 -11.29 5.35
C CYS A 163 -7.23 -11.66 3.95
N LYS A 164 -5.93 -11.51 3.71
CA LYS A 164 -5.33 -12.07 2.50
C LYS A 164 -5.20 -13.59 2.66
N LYS A 165 -6.11 -14.34 2.04
CA LYS A 165 -5.97 -15.81 1.91
C LYS A 165 -4.74 -16.08 1.04
N LEU A 166 -3.64 -16.50 1.68
CA LEU A 166 -2.47 -16.95 0.95
C LEU A 166 -2.77 -18.31 0.29
N PRO A 167 -2.34 -18.56 -0.95
CA PRO A 167 -2.28 -19.93 -1.44
C PRO A 167 -1.39 -20.76 -0.51
N LYS A 168 -1.65 -22.08 -0.40
CA LYS A 168 -0.92 -23.01 0.51
C LYS A 168 0.61 -22.93 0.37
N ILE A 169 1.11 -22.44 -0.75
CA ILE A 169 2.52 -22.21 -1.04
C ILE A 169 2.65 -20.77 -1.55
N ASN A 170 2.66 -19.79 -0.64
CA ASN A 170 3.10 -18.43 -0.95
C ASN A 170 4.44 -18.18 -0.26
N PRO A 171 5.56 -18.04 -1.00
CA PRO A 171 6.86 -17.74 -0.40
C PRO A 171 6.96 -16.28 0.11
N PHE A 172 5.94 -15.43 -0.16
CA PHE A 172 5.96 -14.02 0.20
C PHE A 172 5.07 -13.72 1.42
N THR A 173 5.62 -12.97 2.37
CA THR A 173 4.87 -12.40 3.49
C THR A 173 3.87 -11.36 2.96
N PRO A 174 2.57 -11.48 3.30
CA PRO A 174 1.57 -10.46 2.93
C PRO A 174 1.93 -9.11 3.55
N SER A 175 1.62 -8.02 2.85
CA SER A 175 1.88 -6.68 3.37
C SER A 175 0.77 -6.22 4.30
N PRO A 176 1.11 -5.54 5.41
CA PRO A 176 0.11 -4.85 6.22
C PRO A 176 -0.49 -3.68 5.41
N ALA A 177 -1.73 -3.33 5.73
CA ALA A 177 -2.35 -2.12 5.25
C ALA A 177 -1.89 -0.95 6.12
N PHE A 178 -0.87 -0.23 5.66
CA PHE A 178 -0.25 0.85 6.41
C PHE A 178 -1.09 2.13 6.39
N GLU A 179 -1.02 2.88 7.50
CA GLU A 179 -1.55 4.24 7.62
C GLU A 179 -2.99 4.42 7.11
N CYS A 180 -3.84 3.44 7.39
CA CYS A 180 -5.22 3.39 6.96
C CYS A 180 -6.01 4.60 7.50
N LYS A 181 -6.53 5.41 6.58
CA LYS A 181 -7.49 6.47 6.91
C LYS A 181 -8.90 5.97 6.65
N ALA A 182 -9.75 6.06 7.66
CA ALA A 182 -11.17 5.75 7.58
C ALA A 182 -12.00 7.01 7.33
N ILE A 183 -12.86 6.96 6.31
CA ILE A 183 -13.88 7.97 6.03
C ILE A 183 -15.23 7.27 6.10
N ILE A 184 -16.18 7.89 6.80
CA ILE A 184 -17.54 7.37 6.96
C ILE A 184 -18.49 8.36 6.31
N LYS A 185 -19.41 7.83 5.53
CA LYS A 185 -20.50 8.58 4.90
C LYS A 185 -21.80 7.98 5.38
N ILE A 186 -22.70 8.80 5.90
CA ILE A 186 -24.06 8.41 6.26
C ILE A 186 -24.95 9.48 5.64
N GLU A 187 -25.78 9.09 4.66
CA GLU A 187 -26.51 10.03 3.80
C GLU A 187 -25.59 11.13 3.20
N ASP A 188 -25.86 12.39 3.48
CA ASP A 188 -25.10 13.56 3.03
C ASP A 188 -23.93 13.93 3.96
N LYS A 189 -23.85 13.32 5.14
CA LYS A 189 -22.85 13.65 6.16
C LYS A 189 -21.59 12.79 6.00
N VAL A 190 -20.47 13.46 5.71
CA VAL A 190 -19.13 12.84 5.64
C VAL A 190 -18.32 13.20 6.88
N PHE A 191 -17.62 12.22 7.45
CA PHE A 191 -16.72 12.42 8.58
C PHE A 191 -15.59 11.39 8.62
N ILE A 192 -14.61 11.66 9.47
CA ILE A 192 -13.43 10.83 9.62
C ILE A 192 -13.69 9.83 10.73
N GLY A 193 -13.48 8.55 10.42
CA GLY A 193 -13.69 7.46 11.37
C GLY A 193 -12.61 7.48 12.45
N ARG A 194 -13.02 7.17 13.68
CA ARG A 194 -12.11 6.99 14.81
C ARG A 194 -11.80 5.50 14.99
N TRP A 195 -10.51 5.17 14.95
CA TRP A 195 -10.00 3.85 15.31
C TRP A 195 -10.02 3.65 16.82
N THR A 196 -10.62 2.55 17.30
CA THR A 196 -10.73 2.23 18.74
C THR A 196 -9.39 1.89 19.39
N SER A 197 -8.44 1.40 18.61
CA SER A 197 -7.06 1.08 18.99
C SER A 197 -6.21 2.31 19.31
N LYS A 198 -6.63 3.51 18.87
CA LYS A 198 -5.89 4.75 19.12
C LYS A 198 -6.25 5.36 20.45
N GLU A 199 -5.25 5.97 21.08
CA GLU A 199 -5.43 6.70 22.33
C GLU A 199 -6.57 7.73 22.19
N GLN A 200 -7.31 7.88 23.29
CA GLN A 200 -8.37 8.88 23.37
C GLN A 200 -7.70 10.24 23.52
N PRO A 201 -8.16 11.28 22.79
CA PRO A 201 -7.63 12.64 22.91
C PRO A 201 -8.15 13.27 24.21
N ILE A 202 -7.78 12.69 25.35
CA ILE A 202 -8.11 13.16 26.71
C ILE A 202 -6.83 13.70 27.32
N GLY A 203 -6.91 14.78 28.09
CA GLY A 203 -5.75 15.35 28.77
C GLY A 203 -6.12 16.49 29.71
N ASN A 204 -5.15 16.91 30.52
CA ASN A 204 -5.36 17.99 31.49
C ASN A 204 -5.28 19.39 30.85
N ASN A 205 -4.73 19.50 29.65
CA ASN A 205 -4.55 20.79 28.95
C ASN A 205 -5.50 20.89 27.74
N PRO A 206 -6.46 21.84 27.74
CA PRO A 206 -7.43 22.01 26.66
C PRO A 206 -6.80 22.19 25.27
N GLY A 207 -5.66 22.88 25.17
CA GLY A 207 -4.98 23.09 23.89
C GLY A 207 -4.45 21.80 23.26
N ASP A 208 -4.04 20.83 24.07
CA ASP A 208 -3.51 19.54 23.60
C ASP A 208 -4.64 18.60 23.14
N ILE A 209 -5.81 18.65 23.80
CA ILE A 209 -7.03 17.97 23.38
C ILE A 209 -7.45 18.45 21.98
N VAL A 210 -7.51 19.77 21.79
CA VAL A 210 -7.89 20.39 20.51
C VAL A 210 -6.97 19.92 19.38
N ASN A 211 -5.65 19.96 19.60
CA ASN A 211 -4.69 19.52 18.61
C ASN A 211 -4.86 18.03 18.26
N LYS A 212 -5.04 17.15 19.25
CA LYS A 212 -5.23 15.71 19.01
C LYS A 212 -6.60 15.39 18.40
N ALA A 213 -7.63 16.16 18.72
CA ALA A 213 -8.98 15.98 18.21
C ALA A 213 -9.06 16.16 16.67
N PHE A 214 -8.33 17.14 16.14
CA PHE A 214 -8.32 17.43 14.70
C PHE A 214 -7.32 16.59 13.89
N VAL A 215 -6.43 15.83 14.55
CA VAL A 215 -5.55 14.90 13.84
C VAL A 215 -6.33 13.69 13.37
N HIS A 216 -6.29 13.44 12.07
CA HIS A 216 -6.94 12.28 11.45
C HIS A 216 -6.22 10.99 11.88
N PRO A 217 -6.86 10.12 12.69
CA PRO A 217 -6.20 8.93 13.18
C PRO A 217 -5.96 7.96 12.02
N ARG A 218 -4.73 7.45 11.92
CA ARG A 218 -4.34 6.44 10.93
C ARG A 218 -4.01 5.14 11.62
N GLU A 219 -4.40 4.00 11.06
CA GLU A 219 -4.13 2.69 11.66
C GLU A 219 -3.37 1.75 10.72
N THR A 220 -2.51 0.90 11.27
CA THR A 220 -1.88 -0.17 10.51
C THR A 220 -2.65 -1.46 10.75
N ILE A 221 -3.21 -2.03 9.68
CA ILE A 221 -3.94 -3.30 9.74
C ILE A 221 -3.05 -4.40 9.20
N HIS A 222 -2.42 -5.10 10.13
CA HIS A 222 -1.53 -6.20 9.81
C HIS A 222 -2.30 -7.42 9.27
N PRO A 223 -1.66 -8.27 8.45
CA PRO A 223 -2.27 -9.48 7.92
C PRO A 223 -2.72 -10.40 9.05
N PHE A 224 -3.92 -10.95 8.95
CA PHE A 224 -4.52 -11.77 9.99
C PHE A 224 -3.61 -12.95 10.40
N THR A 225 -3.10 -12.90 11.63
CA THR A 225 -2.43 -14.02 12.32
C THR A 225 -3.34 -14.60 13.41
N SER A 226 -2.99 -15.75 13.98
CA SER A 226 -3.77 -16.40 15.05
C SER A 226 -3.93 -15.53 16.31
N ASP A 227 -3.04 -14.55 16.49
CA ASP A 227 -2.82 -13.87 17.78
C ASP A 227 -3.30 -12.40 17.77
N HIS A 228 -4.36 -12.12 16.99
CA HIS A 228 -5.00 -10.82 16.72
C HIS A 228 -4.43 -10.08 15.50
N GLU A 229 -5.34 -9.58 14.66
CA GLU A 229 -5.26 -8.22 14.11
C GLU A 229 -6.56 -7.89 13.37
N SER A 230 -7.54 -7.46 14.17
CA SER A 230 -8.71 -6.76 13.68
C SER A 230 -8.81 -5.45 14.43
N VAL A 231 -8.95 -4.35 13.70
CA VAL A 231 -9.12 -3.02 14.27
C VAL A 231 -10.55 -2.58 14.02
N GLU A 232 -11.09 -1.74 14.90
CA GLU A 232 -12.49 -1.31 14.80
C GLU A 232 -12.57 0.19 14.60
N VAL A 233 -13.50 0.60 13.75
CA VAL A 233 -13.86 2.00 13.53
C VAL A 233 -15.21 2.25 14.17
N VAL A 234 -15.29 3.26 15.02
CA VAL A 234 -16.55 3.70 15.61
C VAL A 234 -17.38 4.40 14.53
N ILE A 235 -18.64 3.99 14.37
CA ILE A 235 -19.57 4.62 13.43
C ILE A 235 -20.45 5.64 14.12
N GLY A 236 -21.01 5.26 15.26
CA GLY A 236 -21.96 6.10 15.97
C GLY A 236 -22.20 5.67 17.40
N LEU A 237 -22.96 6.51 18.07
CA LEU A 237 -23.19 6.49 19.50
C LEU A 237 -24.64 6.79 19.83
N LYS A 238 -25.26 5.95 20.65
CA LYS A 238 -26.65 6.07 21.07
C LYS A 238 -26.75 6.15 22.58
N TYR A 239 -27.53 7.10 23.09
CA TYR A 239 -27.87 7.20 24.51
C TYR A 239 -29.23 6.54 24.80
N GLU A 240 -29.34 5.95 26.00
CA GLU A 240 -30.58 5.41 26.52
C GLU A 240 -31.58 6.54 26.83
N GLY A 241 -32.81 6.40 26.34
CA GLY A 241 -33.91 7.34 26.55
C GLY A 241 -33.99 8.50 25.55
N GLU A 242 -33.03 8.64 24.64
CA GLU A 242 -33.06 9.66 23.57
C GLU A 242 -33.66 9.08 22.29
N ASP A 243 -34.33 9.85 21.43
CA ASP A 243 -34.78 9.32 20.14
C ASP A 243 -33.65 9.25 19.11
N ASN A 244 -32.63 10.09 19.25
CA ASN A 244 -31.62 10.33 18.24
C ASN A 244 -30.31 9.57 18.55
N PHE A 245 -29.46 9.39 17.54
CA PHE A 245 -28.10 8.91 17.69
C PHE A 245 -27.11 9.95 17.14
N TYR A 246 -25.84 9.82 17.48
CA TYR A 246 -24.80 10.76 17.07
C TYR A 246 -23.70 10.02 16.32
N ARG A 247 -23.13 10.61 15.27
CA ARG A 247 -21.85 10.12 14.74
C ARG A 247 -20.74 10.32 15.77
N PHE A 248 -19.70 9.50 15.69
CA PHE A 248 -18.58 9.55 16.63
C PHE A 248 -17.22 9.60 15.93
N ASN A 249 -16.42 10.61 16.25
CA ASN A 249 -15.03 10.80 15.83
C ASN A 249 -14.18 11.40 16.96
N ASN A 250 -12.94 11.79 16.66
CA ASN A 250 -12.05 12.43 17.64
C ASN A 250 -12.54 13.80 18.14
N GLU A 251 -13.30 14.53 17.35
CA GLU A 251 -13.80 15.85 17.73
C GLU A 251 -14.94 15.77 18.75
N ASN A 252 -15.61 14.62 18.89
CA ASN A 252 -16.61 14.41 19.95
C ASN A 252 -16.04 14.60 21.35
N TYR A 253 -14.73 14.37 21.55
CA TYR A 253 -14.05 14.59 22.82
C TYR A 253 -13.98 16.06 23.23
N LEU A 254 -14.13 17.00 22.29
CA LEU A 254 -14.27 18.43 22.60
C LEU A 254 -15.58 18.75 23.34
N TYR A 255 -16.56 17.86 23.24
CA TYR A 255 -17.87 17.97 23.87
C TYR A 255 -18.04 17.01 25.06
N GLU A 256 -16.93 16.58 25.68
CA GLU A 256 -16.94 15.63 26.82
C GLU A 256 -17.89 16.09 27.95
N GLN A 257 -17.93 17.39 28.26
CA GLN A 257 -18.83 17.96 29.28
C GLN A 257 -20.32 17.77 28.97
N ASN A 258 -20.67 17.60 27.69
CA ASN A 258 -22.03 17.32 27.23
C ASN A 258 -22.24 15.82 26.97
N GLY A 259 -21.36 14.96 27.50
CA GLY A 259 -21.33 13.54 27.21
C GLY A 259 -21.06 13.30 25.73
N TYR A 260 -20.04 13.95 25.15
CA TYR A 260 -19.64 13.75 23.74
C TYR A 260 -20.71 14.10 22.69
N LYS A 261 -21.78 14.79 23.08
CA LYS A 261 -22.89 15.16 22.20
C LYS A 261 -22.55 16.42 21.43
N ASN A 262 -22.43 16.27 20.11
CA ASN A 262 -22.44 17.39 19.19
C ASN A 262 -23.76 17.40 18.41
N LYS A 263 -24.55 18.47 18.54
CA LYS A 263 -25.87 18.60 17.91
C LYS A 263 -25.81 18.63 16.38
N GLU A 264 -24.73 19.12 15.78
CA GLU A 264 -24.57 19.12 14.32
C GLU A 264 -24.46 17.68 13.77
N TRP A 265 -24.10 16.74 14.64
CA TRP A 265 -23.75 15.37 14.32
C TRP A 265 -24.83 14.37 14.73
N GLU A 266 -25.98 14.91 15.11
CA GLU A 266 -27.18 14.18 15.46
C GLU A 266 -27.87 13.65 14.19
N PHE A 267 -28.46 12.47 14.34
CA PHE A 267 -29.30 11.82 13.36
C PHE A 267 -30.61 11.45 14.05
N PRO A 268 -31.76 11.82 13.45
CA PRO A 268 -33.06 11.41 13.95
C PRO A 268 -33.21 9.89 14.10
N LYS A 269 -34.26 9.49 14.79
CA LYS A 269 -34.73 8.10 14.76
C LYS A 269 -35.03 7.66 13.32
N GLY A 270 -34.47 6.53 12.89
CA GLY A 270 -34.62 6.06 11.52
C GLY A 270 -33.62 4.98 11.11
N THR A 271 -33.66 4.66 9.82
CA THR A 271 -32.69 3.76 9.16
C THR A 271 -31.94 4.58 8.12
N TYR A 272 -30.62 4.50 8.17
CA TYR A 272 -29.73 5.33 7.36
C TYR A 272 -28.77 4.46 6.57
N ASP A 273 -28.68 4.71 5.26
CA ASP A 273 -27.66 4.11 4.41
C ASP A 273 -26.33 4.84 4.59
N GLY A 274 -25.25 4.07 4.66
CA GLY A 274 -23.90 4.59 4.79
C GLY A 274 -22.86 3.77 4.04
N GLU A 275 -21.67 4.33 3.92
CA GLU A 275 -20.51 3.68 3.33
C GLU A 275 -19.26 4.03 4.16
N ILE A 276 -18.46 3.02 4.49
CA ILE A 276 -17.13 3.21 5.05
C ILE A 276 -16.10 3.05 3.94
N GLU A 277 -15.19 4.01 3.83
CA GLU A 277 -14.06 3.99 2.91
C GLU A 277 -12.76 3.91 3.71
N ILE A 278 -11.96 2.87 3.49
CA ILE A 278 -10.60 2.75 4.04
C ILE A 278 -9.60 2.99 2.91
N SER A 279 -8.75 3.99 3.08
CA SER A 279 -7.68 4.30 2.13
C SER A 279 -6.32 3.93 2.70
N THR A 280 -5.54 3.16 1.93
CA THR A 280 -4.21 2.65 2.30
C THR A 280 -3.40 2.33 1.04
N LEU A 281 -2.09 2.62 1.03
CA LEU A 281 -1.18 2.30 -0.09
C LEU A 281 -1.73 2.71 -1.48
N GLY A 282 -2.46 3.84 -1.53
CA GLY A 282 -3.11 4.34 -2.75
C GLY A 282 -4.38 3.57 -3.20
N GLN A 283 -4.76 2.50 -2.49
CA GLN A 283 -6.01 1.75 -2.70
C GLN A 283 -7.14 2.28 -1.80
N ILE A 284 -8.38 2.11 -2.25
CA ILE A 284 -9.58 2.46 -1.51
C ILE A 284 -10.47 1.22 -1.44
N TYR A 285 -10.80 0.82 -0.21
CA TYR A 285 -11.71 -0.28 0.08
C TYR A 285 -13.01 0.33 0.61
N LYS A 286 -14.14 -0.14 0.06
CA LYS A 286 -15.47 0.41 0.36
C LYS A 286 -16.36 -0.68 0.89
N GLN A 287 -17.16 -0.36 1.89
CA GLN A 287 -18.20 -1.25 2.40
C GLN A 287 -19.47 -0.45 2.72
N PRO A 288 -20.58 -0.71 2.02
CA PRO A 288 -21.87 -0.15 2.38
C PRO A 288 -22.41 -0.83 3.64
N PHE A 289 -23.13 -0.06 4.44
CA PHE A 289 -23.76 -0.50 5.66
C PHE A 289 -25.06 0.26 5.90
N LYS A 290 -25.92 -0.27 6.77
CA LYS A 290 -27.10 0.40 7.30
C LYS A 290 -26.95 0.63 8.78
N VAL A 291 -27.24 1.85 9.23
CA VAL A 291 -27.41 2.18 10.65
C VAL A 291 -28.89 2.21 10.96
N MET A 292 -29.30 1.44 11.96
CA MET A 292 -30.69 1.39 12.39
C MET A 292 -30.80 1.92 13.82
N ASN A 293 -31.71 2.86 14.02
CA ASN A 293 -32.09 3.40 15.32
C ASN A 293 -33.62 3.37 15.43
N LYS A 294 -34.18 2.28 15.98
CA LYS A 294 -35.63 2.03 15.92
C LYS A 294 -36.43 2.45 17.15
N SER A 295 -35.77 2.83 18.24
CA SER A 295 -36.47 3.33 19.43
C SER A 295 -35.57 4.25 20.26
N ASN A 296 -36.10 4.69 21.39
CA ASN A 296 -35.33 5.45 22.36
C ASN A 296 -34.39 4.57 23.23
N LYS A 297 -34.46 3.24 23.08
CA LYS A 297 -33.59 2.29 23.77
C LYS A 297 -32.28 2.14 23.01
N ARG A 298 -31.17 2.07 23.74
CA ARG A 298 -29.85 1.85 23.13
C ARG A 298 -29.74 0.49 22.43
N ASP A 299 -30.45 -0.52 22.91
CA ASP A 299 -30.37 -1.87 22.33
C ASP A 299 -30.94 -1.91 20.91
N ASP A 300 -31.88 -1.01 20.62
CA ASP A 300 -32.49 -0.84 19.29
C ASP A 300 -31.64 0.01 18.31
N PHE A 301 -30.36 0.20 18.65
CA PHE A 301 -29.33 0.81 17.80
C PHE A 301 -28.31 -0.23 17.34
N TRP A 302 -28.22 -0.51 16.04
CA TRP A 302 -27.29 -1.49 15.50
C TRP A 302 -26.89 -1.20 14.04
N LEU A 303 -25.91 -1.95 13.55
CA LEU A 303 -25.41 -1.89 12.18
C LEU A 303 -25.70 -3.21 11.46
N GLU A 304 -25.88 -3.10 10.15
CA GLU A 304 -25.90 -4.24 9.22
C GLU A 304 -24.99 -3.91 8.04
N LEU A 305 -24.14 -4.85 7.65
CA LEU A 305 -23.35 -4.70 6.43
C LEU A 305 -24.22 -5.08 5.23
N VAL A 306 -24.14 -4.28 4.17
CA VAL A 306 -24.83 -4.60 2.91
C VAL A 306 -23.82 -5.33 2.03
N ASP A 307 -24.10 -6.58 1.69
CA ASP A 307 -23.27 -7.28 0.72
C ASP A 307 -23.38 -6.58 -0.64
N TYR A 308 -22.24 -6.43 -1.33
CA TYR A 308 -22.24 -6.17 -2.76
C TYR A 308 -22.66 -7.46 -3.49
N SER A 309 -23.93 -7.86 -3.35
CA SER A 309 -24.52 -8.88 -4.19
C SER A 309 -24.95 -8.22 -5.51
N ASN A 310 -24.01 -8.18 -6.46
CA ASN A 310 -24.30 -8.17 -7.89
C ASN A 310 -23.20 -8.90 -8.65
#